data_AF-A0A7K3ABV9-F1
#
_entry.id   AF-A0A7K3ABV9-F1
#
_cell.length_a   1.000
_cell.length_b   1.000
_cell.length_c   1.000
_cell.angle_alpha   90.00
_cell.angle_beta   90.00
_cell.angle_gamma   90.00
#
_symmetry.space_group_name_H-M   'P 1'
#
loop_
_entity.id
_entity.type
_entity.pdbx_description
1 polymer ?
#
loop_
_entity_poly.entity_id
_entity_poly.type
_entity_poly.pdbx_seq_one_letter_code
_entity_poly.pdbx_strand_id
1 'polypeptide(L)' 'MPTGDEKARALEIAEQIAALLGELDALQPGSVQAGPGSISGPGLQIRPDFEGGWEVRPDRY' A
#
# COMPACT_ATOMS: atom_id res chain seq x y z
N MET A 1 5.09 14.82 15.28
CA MET A 1 3.93 13.91 15.38
C MET A 1 2.93 14.34 14.32
N PRO A 2 2.56 13.50 13.36
CA PRO A 2 1.49 13.84 12.43
C PRO A 2 0.16 13.98 13.18
N THR A 3 -0.59 15.02 12.82
CA THR A 3 -1.95 15.31 13.27
C THR A 3 -2.94 14.25 12.80
N GLY A 4 -4.15 14.25 13.36
CA GLY A 4 -5.22 13.33 12.93
C GLY A 4 -5.53 13.43 11.44
N ASP A 5 -5.57 14.66 10.91
CA ASP A 5 -5.84 14.94 9.51
C ASP A 5 -4.70 14.48 8.59
N GLU A 6 -3.45 14.67 9.01
CA GLU A 6 -2.28 14.19 8.27
C GLU A 6 -2.24 12.66 8.19
N LYS A 7 -2.68 11.96 9.25
CA LYS A 7 -2.81 10.50 9.24
C LYS A 7 -3.94 10.02 8.32
N ALA A 8 -5.08 10.70 8.32
CA ALA A 8 -6.20 10.38 7.43
C ALA A 8 -5.79 10.56 5.96
N ARG A 9 -5.10 11.66 5.65
CA ARG A 9 -4.59 11.92 4.30
C ARG A 9 -3.51 10.93 3.87
N ALA A 10 -2.64 10.52 4.79
CA ALA A 10 -1.65 9.48 4.52
C ALA A 10 -2.30 8.13 4.20
N LEU A 11 -3.38 7.77 4.90
CA LEU A 11 -4.15 6.56 4.62
C LEU A 11 -4.80 6.63 3.24
N GLU A 12 -5.46 7.74 2.91
CA GLU A 12 -6.10 7.94 1.60
C GLU A 12 -5.10 7.80 0.44
N ILE A 13 -3.91 8.37 0.57
CA ILE A 13 -2.84 8.25 -0.43
C ILE A 13 -2.37 6.80 -0.54
N ALA A 14 -2.20 6.10 0.59
CA ALA A 14 -1.77 4.71 0.58
C ALA A 14 -2.79 3.79 -0.10
N GLU A 15 -4.09 4.04 0.11
CA GLU A 15 -5.18 3.30 -0.55
C GLU A 15 -5.18 3.54 -2.07
N GLN A 16 -4.98 4.80 -2.51
CA GLN A 16 -4.83 5.12 -3.93
C GLN A 16 -3.62 4.42 -4.57
N ILE A 17 -2.48 4.37 -3.87
CA ILE A 17 -1.29 3.67 -4.35
C ILE A 17 -1.57 2.17 -4.47
N ALA A 18 -2.21 1.55 -3.48
CA ALA A 18 -2.57 0.13 -3.53
C ALA A 18 -3.46 -0.20 -4.74
N ALA A 19 -4.46 0.65 -5.02
CA ALA A 19 -5.33 0.49 -6.19
C ALA A 19 -4.54 0.60 -7.51
N LEU A 20 -3.68 1.60 -7.65
CA LEU A 20 -2.84 1.78 -8.85
C LEU A 20 -1.88 0.61 -9.08
N LEU A 21 -1.32 0.05 -8.01
CA LEU A 21 -0.46 -1.14 -8.10
C LEU A 21 -1.25 -2.36 -8.59
N GLY A 22 -2.50 -2.52 -8.15
CA GLY A 22 -3.42 -3.55 -8.66
C GLY A 22 -3.76 -3.35 -10.14
N GLU A 23 -4.07 -2.12 -10.57
CA GLU A 23 -4.32 -1.81 -11.98
C GLU A 23 -3.08 -2.08 -12.86
N LEU A 24 -1.90 -1.70 -12.38
CA LEU A 24 -0.63 -1.95 -13.08
C LEU A 24 -0.34 -3.44 -13.24
N ASP A 25 -0.56 -4.24 -12.20
CA ASP A 25 -0.38 -5.69 -12.28
C ASP A 25 -1.42 -6.35 -13.22
N ALA A 26 -2.67 -5.87 -13.22
CA ALA A 26 -3.69 -6.35 -14.16
C ALA A 26 -3.32 -6.06 -15.63
N LEU A 27 -2.71 -4.90 -15.91
CA LEU A 27 -2.26 -4.52 -17.25
C LEU A 27 -0.98 -5.25 -17.67
N GLN A 28 -0.07 -5.50 -16.73
CA GLN A 28 1.19 -6.20 -16.98
C GLN A 28 1.46 -7.19 -15.85
N PRO A 29 0.91 -8.43 -15.93
CA PRO A 29 1.05 -9.42 -14.87
C PRO A 29 2.52 -9.70 -14.53
N GLY A 30 2.87 -9.56 -13.26
CA GLY A 30 4.23 -9.79 -12.76
C GLY A 30 5.18 -8.59 -12.92
N SER A 31 4.69 -7.44 -13.40
CA SER A 31 5.45 -6.18 -13.41
C SER A 31 5.64 -5.60 -12.01
N VAL A 32 4.65 -5.79 -11.15
CA VAL A 32 4.73 -5.44 -9.74
C VAL A 32 5.12 -6.72 -8.99
N GLN A 33 6.41 -6.92 -8.81
CA GLN A 33 6.91 -8.08 -8.08
C GLN A 33 6.45 -7.98 -6.62
N ALA A 34 5.44 -8.79 -6.27
CA ALA A 34 5.02 -9.10 -4.90
C ALA A 34 6.08 -9.93 -4.14
N GLY A 35 7.36 -9.55 -4.28
CA GLY A 35 8.42 -10.05 -3.40
C GLY A 35 8.19 -9.56 -1.97
N PRO A 36 9.10 -9.83 -1.03
CA PRO A 36 8.98 -9.36 0.36
C PRO A 36 9.04 -7.82 0.52
N GLY A 37 8.98 -7.06 -0.58
CA GLY A 37 9.00 -5.61 -0.60
C GLY A 37 7.67 -5.04 -0.12
N SER A 38 7.65 -4.55 1.12
CA SER A 38 6.62 -3.64 1.59
C SER A 38 7.00 -2.20 1.24
N ILE A 39 6.03 -1.39 0.81
CA ILE A 39 6.19 0.07 0.76
C ILE A 39 5.84 0.58 2.16
N SER A 40 6.84 1.00 2.91
CA SER A 40 6.65 1.51 4.28
C SER A 40 6.60 3.04 4.29
N GLY A 41 5.64 3.58 5.03
CA GLY A 41 5.52 4.99 5.37
C GLY A 41 5.33 5.19 6.88
N PRO A 42 5.42 6.43 7.40
CA PRO A 42 5.21 6.69 8.82
C PRO A 42 3.81 6.22 9.29
N GLY A 43 3.75 5.13 10.05
CA GLY A 43 2.50 4.57 10.57
C GLY A 43 1.69 3.75 9.56
N LEU A 44 2.23 3.45 8.37
CA LEU A 44 1.52 2.74 7.30
C LEU A 44 2.45 1.77 6.55
N GLN A 45 1.89 0.66 6.10
CA GLN A 45 2.56 -0.32 5.26
C GLN A 45 1.63 -0.76 4.13
N ILE A 46 2.11 -0.68 2.90
CA ILE A 46 1.45 -1.26 1.72
C ILE A 46 2.18 -2.56 1.37
N ARG A 47 1.45 -3.65 1.22
CA ARG A 47 2.04 -4.96 0.93
C ARG A 47 1.09 -5.83 0.11
N PRO A 48 1.61 -6.82 -0.63
CA PRO A 48 0.77 -7.81 -1.28
C PRO A 48 0.00 -8.62 -0.23
N ASP A 49 -1.28 -8.89 -0.51
CA ASP A 49 -2.09 -9.84 0.25
C ASP A 49 -1.90 -11.28 -0.27
N PHE A 50 -2.56 -12.24 0.37
CA PHE A 50 -2.50 -13.65 -0.03
C PHE A 50 -3.33 -13.98 -1.29
N GLU A 51 -4.20 -13.07 -1.72
CA GLU A 51 -5.06 -13.21 -2.90
C GLU A 51 -4.43 -12.59 -4.17
N GLY A 52 -3.26 -11.96 -4.03
CA GLY A 52 -2.54 -11.30 -5.12
C GLY A 52 -2.91 -9.83 -5.30
N GLY A 53 -3.69 -9.26 -4.38
CA GLY A 53 -3.99 -7.84 -4.29
C GLY A 53 -2.98 -7.06 -3.44
N TRP A 54 -3.24 -5.78 -3.23
CA TRP A 54 -2.45 -4.90 -2.37
C TRP A 54 -3.30 -4.45 -1.18
N GLU A 55 -2.79 -4.66 0.03
CA GLU A 55 -3.43 -4.20 1.26
C GLU A 55 -2.63 -3.06 1.93
N VAL A 56 -3.35 -2.07 2.45
CA VAL A 56 -2.79 -1.03 3.32
C VAL A 56 -3.06 -1.42 4.76
N ARG A 57 -2.02 -1.41 5.60
CA ARG A 57 -2.14 -1.63 7.03
C ARG A 57 -1.52 -0.50 7.82
N PRO A 58 -2.10 -0.14 8.97
CA PRO A 58 -1.39 0.67 9.95
C PRO A 58 -0.13 -0.09 10.40
N ASP A 59 1.01 0.58 10.35
CA ASP A 59 2.26 0.04 10.88
C ASP A 59 2.11 -0.10 12.40
N ARG A 60 2.29 -1.32 12.92
CA ARG A 60 2.23 -1.58 14.36
C ARG A 60 3.61 -1.30 14.94
N TYR A 61 3.96 -0.03 15.10
CA TYR A 61 5.06 0.39 15.96
C TYR A 61 4.76 1.72 16.65
#